data_AF-A0A843GHB7-F1
#
_entry.id   AF-A0A843GHB7-F1
#
_cell.length_a   1.000
_cell.length_b   1.000
_cell.length_c   1.000
_cell.angle_alpha   90.00
_cell.angle_beta   90.00
_cell.angle_gamma   90.00
#
_symmetry.space_group_name_H-M   'P 1'
#
loop_
_entity.id
_entity.type
_entity.pdbx_description
1 polymer ?
#
loop_
_entity_poly.entity_id
_entity_poly.type
_entity_poly.pdbx_seq_one_letter_code
_entity_poly.pdbx_strand_id
1 'polypeptide(L)'
;MVYVGMDHGTTGISFAIMNDTEVLDVFKISREDSKAGRVSAIEELSKRTDLDDIELMIITYAMGDGISTILPMERVENRGILSIGGAGKVTGGGTSVYSEIE
;
A
#
# COMPACT_ATOMS: atom_id res chain seq x y z
N MET A 1 19.06 -5.72 -0.40
CA MET A 1 18.11 -6.01 -1.50
C MET A 1 16.91 -6.75 -0.95
N VAL A 2 15.78 -6.05 -0.90
CA VAL A 2 14.49 -6.58 -0.44
C VAL A 2 13.37 -6.15 -1.39
N TYR A 3 12.29 -6.89 -1.35
CA TYR A 3 11.05 -6.64 -2.07
C TYR A 3 9.92 -6.42 -1.09
N VAL A 4 9.02 -5.50 -1.40
CA VAL A 4 7.86 -5.21 -0.55
C VAL A 4 6.58 -5.45 -1.32
N GLY A 5 5.70 -6.29 -0.78
CA GLY A 5 4.31 -6.41 -1.22
C GLY A 5 3.40 -5.65 -0.28
N MET A 6 2.50 -4.83 -0.82
CA MET A 6 1.45 -4.16 -0.05
C MET A 6 0.07 -4.59 -0.57
N ASP A 7 -0.77 -5.08 0.35
CA ASP A 7 -2.17 -5.40 0.07
C ASP A 7 -3.12 -4.39 0.71
N HIS A 8 -3.95 -3.74 -0.13
CA HIS A 8 -4.97 -2.80 0.31
C HIS A 8 -6.29 -3.47 0.72
N GLY A 9 -6.23 -4.27 1.78
CA GLY A 9 -7.38 -4.98 2.32
C GLY A 9 -8.48 -4.06 2.88
N THR A 10 -9.71 -4.56 2.96
CA THR A 10 -10.88 -3.82 3.48
C THR A 10 -10.81 -3.56 4.99
N THR A 11 -10.06 -4.39 5.74
CA THR A 11 -9.94 -4.32 7.21
C THR A 11 -8.62 -3.71 7.70
N GLY A 12 -7.69 -3.39 6.79
CA GLY A 12 -6.36 -2.87 7.11
C GLY A 12 -5.43 -3.00 5.91
N ILE A 13 -4.26 -2.37 6.00
CA ILE A 13 -3.26 -2.35 4.93
C ILE A 13 -2.12 -3.26 5.37
N SER A 14 -1.89 -4.33 4.62
CA SER A 14 -0.91 -5.36 4.98
C SER A 14 0.35 -5.19 4.14
N PHE A 15 1.49 -5.51 4.73
CA PHE A 15 2.80 -5.45 4.09
C PHE A 15 3.52 -6.78 4.31
N ALA A 16 4.23 -7.24 3.28
CA ALA A 16 5.18 -8.33 3.38
C ALA A 16 6.53 -7.83 2.86
N ILE A 17 7.58 -8.03 3.66
CA ILE A 17 8.97 -7.73 3.28
C ILE A 17 9.65 -9.06 3.03
N MET A 18 10.33 -9.21 1.90
CA MET A 18 10.94 -10.47 1.49
C MET A 18 12.23 -10.25 0.73
N ASN A 19 13.05 -11.30 0.64
CA ASN A 19 14.20 -11.37 -0.27
C ASN A 19 14.00 -12.55 -1.25
N ASP A 20 15.03 -12.89 -2.01
CA ASP A 20 14.97 -13.98 -3.01
C ASP A 20 14.66 -15.37 -2.42
N THR A 21 14.85 -15.55 -1.12
CA THR A 21 14.85 -16.86 -0.47
C THR A 21 13.72 -17.03 0.55
N GLU A 22 13.25 -15.96 1.18
CA GLU A 22 12.28 -16.03 2.27
C GLU A 22 11.52 -14.71 2.52
N VAL A 23 10.43 -14.83 3.28
CA VAL A 23 9.68 -13.69 3.82
C VAL A 23 10.32 -13.28 5.15
N LEU A 24 10.78 -12.04 5.24
CA LEU A 24 11.49 -11.48 6.38
C LEU A 24 10.54 -10.97 7.47
N ASP A 25 9.47 -10.29 7.08
CA ASP A 25 8.44 -9.80 7.99
C ASP A 25 7.09 -9.63 7.29
N VAL A 26 6.02 -9.72 8.07
CA VAL A 26 4.64 -9.40 7.65
C VAL A 26 3.97 -8.58 8.74
N PHE A 27 3.46 -7.41 8.37
CA PHE A 27 2.77 -6.54 9.31
C PHE A 27 1.52 -5.90 8.69
N LYS A 28 0.68 -5.33 9.54
CA LYS A 28 -0.58 -4.70 9.12
C LYS A 28 -0.78 -3.41 9.88
N ILE A 29 -1.15 -2.36 9.16
CA ILE A 29 -1.56 -1.08 9.73
C ILE A 29 -3.06 -0.87 9.55
N SER A 30 -3.65 -0.11 10.46
CA SER A 30 -5.06 0.26 10.41
C SER A 30 -5.31 1.34 9.35
N ARG A 31 -6.39 1.16 8.57
CA ARG A 31 -6.83 2.16 7.58
C ARG A 31 -7.24 3.47 8.24
N GLU A 32 -7.86 3.38 9.40
CA GLU A 32 -8.36 4.55 10.12
C GLU A 32 -7.20 5.32 10.74
N ASP A 33 -6.21 4.62 11.29
CA ASP A 33 -5.02 5.24 11.87
C ASP A 33 -4.13 5.85 10.80
N SER A 34 -3.94 5.17 9.67
CA SER A 34 -3.21 5.71 8.52
C SER A 34 -3.92 6.96 7.96
N LYS A 35 -5.23 6.90 7.72
CA LYS A 35 -6.00 8.07 7.25
C LYS A 35 -5.95 9.24 8.24
N ALA A 36 -5.93 8.94 9.54
CA ALA A 36 -5.86 9.95 10.59
C ALA A 36 -4.43 10.47 10.84
N GLY A 37 -3.42 9.97 10.10
CA GLY A 37 -2.02 10.35 10.28
C GLY A 37 -1.39 9.86 11.58
N ARG A 38 -1.98 8.86 12.24
CA ARG A 38 -1.46 8.28 13.49
C ARG A 38 -0.41 7.19 13.24
N VAL A 39 -0.43 6.61 12.06
CA VAL A 39 0.52 5.59 11.60
C VAL A 39 0.93 5.92 10.17
N SER A 40 2.24 6.02 9.93
CA SER A 40 2.84 6.21 8.60
C SER A 40 3.32 4.86 8.07
N ALA A 41 3.07 4.58 6.80
CA ALA A 41 3.54 3.35 6.17
C ALA A 41 5.07 3.36 6.02
N ILE A 42 5.65 4.49 5.66
CA ILE A 42 7.11 4.66 5.48
C ILE A 42 7.84 4.56 6.83
N GLU A 43 7.28 5.13 7.90
CA GLU A 43 7.84 4.96 9.25
C GLU A 43 7.76 3.50 9.71
N GLU A 44 6.68 2.78 9.41
CA GLU A 44 6.57 1.36 9.75
C GLU A 44 7.52 0.49 8.92
N LEU A 45 7.74 0.81 7.64
CA LEU A 45 8.71 0.13 6.80
C LEU A 45 10.15 0.38 7.26
N SER A 46 10.52 1.62 7.56
CA SER A 46 11.89 1.98 7.99
C SER A 46 12.29 1.38 9.34
N LYS A 47 11.33 1.00 10.18
CA LYS A 47 11.58 0.23 11.41
C LYS A 47 11.99 -1.23 11.16
N ARG A 48 11.73 -1.75 9.96
CA ARG A 48 11.84 -3.19 9.62
C ARG A 48 12.89 -3.47 8.55
N THR A 49 13.12 -2.51 7.66
CA THR A 49 14.11 -2.61 6.60
C THR A 49 14.66 -1.24 6.26
N ASP A 50 15.89 -1.20 5.76
CA ASP A 50 16.42 0.03 5.18
C ASP A 50 15.66 0.33 3.88
N LEU A 51 15.16 1.56 3.73
CA LEU A 51 14.36 1.93 2.57
C LEU A 51 15.21 1.94 1.29
N ASP A 52 16.51 2.24 1.42
CA ASP A 52 17.46 2.22 0.31
C ASP A 52 17.76 0.79 -0.20
N ASP A 53 17.41 -0.23 0.59
CA ASP A 53 17.55 -1.64 0.22
C ASP A 53 16.35 -2.18 -0.57
N ILE A 54 15.23 -1.44 -0.63
CA ILE A 54 14.02 -1.84 -1.34
C ILE A 54 14.23 -1.66 -2.85
N GLU A 55 14.37 -2.78 -3.56
CA GLU A 55 14.58 -2.76 -5.02
C GLU A 55 13.25 -2.59 -5.77
N LEU A 56 12.17 -3.19 -5.25
CA LEU A 56 10.85 -3.11 -5.85
C LEU A 56 9.77 -3.19 -4.77
N MET A 57 8.75 -2.34 -4.94
CA MET A 57 7.52 -2.41 -4.18
C MET A 57 6.33 -2.68 -5.12
N ILE A 58 5.56 -3.72 -4.81
CA ILE A 58 4.32 -4.06 -5.51
C ILE A 58 3.16 -3.62 -4.63
N ILE A 59 2.28 -2.79 -5.20
CA ILE A 59 1.19 -2.17 -4.47
C ILE A 59 -0.12 -2.60 -5.12
N THR A 60 -0.97 -3.31 -4.39
CA THR A 60 -2.36 -3.52 -4.83
C THR A 60 -3.18 -2.29 -4.46
N TYR A 61 -4.06 -1.88 -5.38
CA TYR A 61 -4.94 -0.74 -5.17
C TYR A 61 -6.41 -1.17 -5.31
N ALA A 62 -7.29 -0.40 -4.66
CA ALA A 62 -8.63 -0.85 -4.26
C ALA A 62 -9.60 -1.05 -5.43
N MET A 63 -10.60 -1.92 -5.23
CA MET A 63 -11.67 -2.17 -6.20
C MET A 63 -12.33 -0.86 -6.70
N GLY A 64 -12.26 -0.62 -8.02
CA GLY A 64 -12.93 0.49 -8.71
C GLY A 64 -12.01 1.58 -9.27
N ASP A 65 -10.70 1.37 -9.21
CA ASP A 65 -9.62 2.24 -9.68
C ASP A 65 -9.32 2.14 -11.19
N GLY A 66 -9.95 1.19 -11.90
CA GLY A 66 -9.82 1.07 -13.35
C GLY A 66 -8.45 0.56 -13.82
N ILE A 67 -7.60 0.10 -12.89
CA ILE A 67 -6.28 -0.45 -13.20
C ILE A 67 -6.46 -1.89 -13.72
N SER A 68 -6.27 -2.08 -15.02
CA SER A 68 -6.49 -3.37 -15.69
C SER A 68 -5.19 -4.10 -16.07
N THR A 69 -4.04 -3.48 -15.79
CA THR A 69 -2.71 -4.05 -16.07
C THR A 69 -1.70 -3.56 -15.04
N ILE A 70 -0.58 -4.27 -14.90
CA ILE A 70 0.52 -3.84 -14.02
C ILE A 70 1.19 -2.63 -14.67
N LEU A 71 1.28 -1.53 -13.91
CA LEU A 71 1.84 -0.28 -14.37
C LEU A 71 2.88 0.23 -13.36
N PRO A 72 3.94 0.90 -13.85
CA PRO A 72 4.74 1.78 -13.00
C PRO A 72 3.84 2.82 -12.32
N MET A 73 4.18 3.18 -11.08
CA MET A 73 3.35 4.04 -10.22
C MET A 73 3.01 5.37 -10.89
N GLU A 74 3.99 5.99 -11.54
CA GLU A 74 3.91 7.26 -12.26
C GLU A 74 3.00 7.21 -13.50
N ARG A 75 2.63 6.01 -13.96
CA ARG A 75 1.74 5.78 -15.11
C ARG A 75 0.33 5.39 -14.71
N VAL A 76 0.06 5.26 -13.41
CA VAL A 76 -1.28 4.97 -12.91
C VAL A 76 -2.13 6.23 -12.95
N GLU A 77 -3.05 6.29 -13.92
CA GLU A 77 -4.10 7.31 -14.00
C GLU A 77 -5.32 6.92 -13.15
N ASN A 78 -6.18 7.89 -12.78
CA ASN A 78 -7.45 7.64 -12.11
C ASN A 78 -7.34 6.96 -10.72
N ARG A 79 -6.29 7.28 -9.97
CA ARG A 79 -6.04 6.79 -8.60
C ARG A 79 -7.18 7.21 -7.65
N GLY A 80 -7.75 6.24 -6.94
CA GLY A 80 -8.80 6.45 -5.93
C GLY A 80 -10.13 5.81 -6.31
N ILE A 81 -11.11 5.92 -5.42
CA ILE A 81 -12.47 5.46 -5.72
C ILE A 81 -13.10 6.48 -6.70
N LEU A 82 -13.26 6.08 -7.97
CA LEU A 82 -13.89 6.91 -9.01
C LEU A 82 -15.40 7.08 -8.81
N SER A 83 -16.03 6.18 -8.05
CA SER A 83 -17.46 6.24 -7.75
C SER A 83 -17.75 5.85 -6.31
N ILE A 84 -18.32 6.79 -5.55
CA ILE A 84 -18.74 6.61 -4.16
C ILE A 84 -20.05 5.80 -4.07
N GLY A 85 -20.69 5.48 -5.21
CA GLY A 85 -21.98 4.79 -5.29
C GLY A 85 -21.93 3.26 -5.10
N GLY A 86 -20.78 2.68 -4.78
CA GLY A 86 -20.61 1.23 -4.55
C GLY A 86 -20.73 0.81 -3.08
N ALA A 87 -20.92 -0.50 -2.84
CA ALA A 87 -20.99 -1.07 -1.50
C ALA A 87 -19.61 -1.11 -0.80
N GLY A 88 -19.44 -0.37 0.30
CA GLY A 88 -18.24 -0.42 1.14
C GLY A 88 -18.02 0.85 1.98
N LYS A 89 -17.28 0.75 3.08
CA LYS A 89 -16.92 1.90 3.94
C LYS A 89 -15.80 2.71 3.28
N VAL A 90 -16.12 3.93 2.81
CA VAL A 90 -15.17 4.86 2.17
C VAL A 90 -14.26 5.50 3.22
N THR A 91 -13.16 4.80 3.54
CA THR A 91 -12.17 5.27 4.52
C THR A 91 -10.99 6.00 3.88
N GLY A 92 -10.59 5.69 2.64
CA GLY A 92 -9.51 6.42 1.93
C GLY A 92 -8.09 6.12 2.41
N GLY A 93 -7.89 5.23 3.39
CA GLY A 93 -6.55 4.93 3.94
C GLY A 93 -5.55 4.33 2.94
N GLY A 94 -6.00 3.76 1.81
CA GLY A 94 -5.08 3.27 0.78
C GLY A 94 -4.53 4.36 -0.09
N THR A 95 -5.38 5.34 -0.36
CA THR A 95 -4.98 6.55 -1.07
C THR A 95 -3.91 7.29 -0.27
N SER A 96 -4.04 7.40 1.06
CA SER A 96 -3.01 8.05 1.89
C SER A 96 -1.68 7.31 1.84
N VAL A 97 -1.66 5.97 1.96
CA VAL A 97 -0.41 5.20 1.88
C VAL A 97 0.21 5.28 0.49
N TYR A 98 -0.60 5.19 -0.57
CA TYR A 98 -0.10 5.34 -1.94
C TYR A 98 0.53 6.72 -2.15
N SER A 99 -0.11 7.79 -1.68
CA SER A 99 0.45 9.14 -1.74
C SER A 99 1.69 9.34 -0.87
N GLU A 100 1.90 8.50 0.15
CA GLU A 100 3.07 8.55 1.02
C GLU A 100 4.29 7.87 0.39
N ILE A 101 4.07 6.90 -0.51
CA ILE A 101 5.11 6.12 -1.18
C ILE A 101 5.61 6.79 -2.48
N GLU A 102 4.80 7.65 -3.10
CA GLU A 102 5.18 8.46 -4.28
C GLU A 102 6.28 9.47 -3.97
#